data_AF-A0A3A4BG55-F1
#
_entry.id   AF-A0A3A4BG55-F1
#
_cell.length_a   1.000
_cell.length_b   1.000
_cell.length_c   1.000
_cell.angle_alpha   90.00
_cell.angle_beta   90.00
_cell.angle_gamma   90.00
#
_symmetry.space_group_name_H-M   'P 1'
#
loop_
_entity.id
_entity.type
_entity.pdbx_description
1 polymer ?
#
loop_
_entity_poly.entity_id
_entity_poly.type
_entity_poly.pdbx_seq_one_letter_code
_entity_poly.pdbx_strand_id
1 'polypeptide(L)'
;MHEPEPPRQDPPSPDAPAGEESHPAPPARPDFAPPDGSLPYAGGGSGEPYRADAGTGRPDAPGAPGQGSPAQGAPGQGTPAQPDQATPAWALPGDPAPQAPREPYGGGPHDGDRPHQGAQPYGGPQDAAGQPHAAGQPYGGGQAYPGNAPYPAATPYPGNAYPGNAYPGNAYPGNAPHPGGQPYGGGPYAGNQPHGPYQGGPYQGGPHQQPYQRQPGQPHYPGAGPWQQWGPPPPPQPWIQSAPPGATFDHLARNPLNRWWRPVLGAVMIVVGAFVVVLALFLVAMLFAQVTGIELVTSGDRVFEEPLLDLALQLASIALLIPIVFGVTWLIQRRPVGGLTSVLYRVRWGWLLRCAGVAVIAVVLAELTRVLVYTATGEEVGDLFGWAGWGTFLPALAVVLVLVPFQAAAEEYVFRGWLLQAFGAFLRSPWAGIVVGAVPFMLLHGYEVWGKVDVFAFAVVAGWLTVRTGGLEAAIGLHVVNNIAAFLPSAAAGKLDDALIQGEVPWQAIAGTIVQLGVFSVAVILLARRGRVDVVTPRPVTAEPAAASA
;
A
#
# COMPACT_ATOMS: atom_id res chain seq x y z
N MET A 1 -17.99 39.17 -35.09
CA MET A 1 -16.53 39.26 -35.30
C MET A 1 -16.09 37.95 -35.91
N HIS A 2 -15.68 38.01 -37.17
CA HIS A 2 -15.22 36.87 -37.98
C HIS A 2 -13.72 36.67 -37.73
N GLU A 3 -13.29 35.44 -37.49
CA GLU A 3 -11.88 35.03 -37.50
C GLU A 3 -11.34 34.97 -38.95
N PRO A 4 -10.08 35.36 -39.22
CA PRO A 4 -9.49 35.27 -40.55
C PRO A 4 -8.80 33.93 -40.82
N GLU A 5 -8.95 33.43 -42.06
CA GLU A 5 -8.24 32.27 -42.63
C GLU A 5 -6.71 32.49 -42.73
N PRO A 6 -5.90 31.42 -42.65
CA PRO A 6 -4.46 31.47 -42.96
C PRO A 6 -4.18 31.43 -44.47
N PRO A 7 -3.05 32.01 -44.94
CA PRO A 7 -2.78 32.20 -46.36
C PRO A 7 -2.34 30.92 -47.10
N ARG A 8 -2.76 30.82 -48.36
CA ARG A 8 -2.38 29.77 -49.32
C ARG A 8 -0.91 29.93 -49.75
N GLN A 9 -0.21 28.80 -49.87
CA GLN A 9 1.13 28.72 -50.45
C GLN A 9 1.03 28.50 -51.97
N ASP A 10 1.71 29.33 -52.74
CA ASP A 10 1.91 29.14 -54.19
C ASP A 10 3.07 28.16 -54.47
N PRO A 11 3.01 27.35 -55.53
CA PRO A 11 4.09 26.43 -55.89
C PRO A 11 5.27 27.14 -56.57
N PRO A 12 6.51 26.61 -56.44
CA PRO A 12 7.70 27.26 -56.98
C PRO A 12 7.81 27.14 -58.51
N SER A 13 8.20 28.24 -59.15
CA SER A 13 8.57 28.30 -60.58
C SER A 13 9.94 27.66 -60.83
N PRO A 14 10.13 26.96 -61.96
CA PRO A 14 11.42 26.40 -62.36
C PRO A 14 12.15 27.42 -63.25
N ASP A 15 13.26 27.99 -62.79
CA ASP A 15 14.35 28.53 -63.63
C ASP A 15 15.40 29.25 -62.76
N ALA A 16 16.47 28.55 -62.38
CA ALA A 16 17.77 29.16 -62.07
C ALA A 16 18.90 28.09 -62.12
N PRO A 17 20.10 28.43 -62.61
CA PRO A 17 21.10 27.48 -63.11
C PRO A 17 22.03 26.92 -62.02
N ALA A 18 22.58 25.74 -62.32
CA ALA A 18 23.54 24.98 -61.52
C ALA A 18 24.80 25.78 -61.13
N GLY A 19 25.09 25.81 -59.83
CA GLY A 19 26.33 26.31 -59.23
C GLY A 19 27.03 25.18 -58.48
N GLU A 20 28.36 25.18 -58.57
CA GLU A 20 29.32 24.12 -58.26
C GLU A 20 29.20 23.46 -56.86
N GLU A 21 29.25 22.13 -56.85
CA GLU A 21 29.41 21.30 -55.65
C GLU A 21 30.85 21.37 -55.14
N SER A 22 31.07 21.98 -53.97
CA SER A 22 32.30 21.85 -53.20
C SER A 22 32.18 20.68 -52.22
N HIS A 23 32.86 19.57 -52.53
CA HIS A 23 33.01 18.40 -51.65
C HIS A 23 33.78 18.75 -50.36
N PRO A 24 33.33 18.32 -49.16
CA PRO A 24 34.18 18.27 -47.98
C PRO A 24 35.03 16.99 -47.95
N ALA A 25 36.31 17.15 -47.58
CA ALA A 25 37.33 16.12 -47.50
C ALA A 25 37.06 15.07 -46.39
N PRO A 26 37.51 13.81 -46.55
CA PRO A 26 37.36 12.77 -45.53
C PRO A 26 38.38 12.91 -44.38
N PRO A 27 38.04 12.51 -43.14
CA PRO A 27 38.94 12.57 -41.99
C PRO A 27 40.08 11.54 -42.07
N ALA A 28 41.25 11.96 -41.60
CA ALA A 28 42.49 11.19 -41.55
C ALA A 28 42.39 9.96 -40.62
N ARG A 29 43.01 8.86 -41.07
CA ARG A 29 43.18 7.60 -40.32
C ARG A 29 44.24 7.78 -39.22
N PRO A 30 44.07 7.17 -38.03
CA PRO A 30 45.18 6.98 -37.10
C PRO A 30 46.02 5.75 -37.49
N ASP A 31 47.33 5.96 -37.54
CA ASP A 31 48.37 4.99 -37.87
C ASP A 31 48.48 3.87 -36.80
N PHE A 32 48.52 2.63 -37.29
CA PHE A 32 48.91 1.44 -36.53
C PHE A 32 50.43 1.27 -36.61
N ALA A 33 51.08 1.13 -35.46
CA ALA A 33 52.44 0.59 -35.34
C ALA A 33 52.46 -0.65 -34.42
N PRO A 34 53.30 -1.66 -34.69
CA PRO A 34 53.12 -3.04 -34.23
C PRO A 34 53.71 -3.34 -32.83
N PRO A 35 53.31 -4.46 -32.19
CA PRO A 35 53.85 -4.86 -30.89
C PRO A 35 55.21 -5.55 -31.02
N ASP A 36 56.17 -5.06 -30.22
CA ASP A 36 57.43 -5.76 -29.94
C ASP A 36 57.18 -6.93 -28.98
N GLY A 37 57.76 -8.07 -29.30
CA GLY A 37 57.60 -9.33 -28.60
C GLY A 37 58.84 -9.66 -27.80
N SER A 38 58.65 -9.98 -26.52
CA SER A 38 59.56 -10.88 -25.81
C SER A 38 58.89 -11.42 -24.54
N LEU A 39 58.38 -12.65 -24.64
CA LEU A 39 58.25 -13.55 -23.49
C LEU A 39 59.62 -14.18 -23.20
N PRO A 40 59.86 -14.62 -21.96
CA PRO A 40 60.18 -16.04 -21.82
C PRO A 40 59.46 -16.75 -20.67
N TYR A 41 59.31 -18.05 -20.92
CA TYR A 41 58.87 -19.15 -20.08
C TYR A 41 59.73 -19.37 -18.81
N ALA A 42 59.12 -19.88 -17.72
CA ALA A 42 59.37 -21.20 -17.09
C ALA A 42 59.35 -21.23 -15.54
N GLY A 43 58.65 -22.25 -15.00
CA GLY A 43 58.89 -22.92 -13.69
C GLY A 43 58.30 -22.20 -12.46
N GLY A 44 57.46 -22.78 -11.60
CA GLY A 44 57.39 -24.15 -11.10
C GLY A 44 58.01 -24.22 -9.70
N GLY A 45 57.21 -24.49 -8.65
CA GLY A 45 57.76 -24.90 -7.34
C GLY A 45 57.07 -24.35 -6.08
N SER A 46 56.22 -25.21 -5.51
CA SER A 46 55.90 -25.42 -4.09
C SER A 46 56.79 -24.78 -2.99
N GLY A 47 56.16 -24.37 -1.88
CA GLY A 47 56.77 -24.41 -0.54
C GLY A 47 56.34 -23.32 0.45
N GLU A 48 55.33 -23.60 1.29
CA GLU A 48 55.22 -23.04 2.65
C GLU A 48 56.37 -23.58 3.56
N PRO A 49 56.48 -23.20 4.86
CA PRO A 49 56.44 -21.88 5.49
C PRO A 49 57.63 -21.70 6.49
N TYR A 50 57.88 -20.48 7.00
CA TYR A 50 58.49 -20.36 8.34
C TYR A 50 58.06 -19.12 9.12
N ARG A 51 58.04 -19.32 10.44
CA ARG A 51 57.47 -18.56 11.54
C ARG A 51 58.48 -17.57 12.13
N ALA A 52 57.92 -16.54 12.77
CA ALA A 52 58.37 -15.85 14.00
C ALA A 52 59.74 -15.13 13.99
N ASP A 53 59.77 -13.85 14.36
CA ASP A 53 59.82 -13.49 15.78
C ASP A 53 59.56 -12.00 16.06
N ALA A 54 59.19 -11.75 17.31
CA ALA A 54 58.74 -10.49 17.90
C ALA A 54 59.87 -9.57 18.38
N GLY A 55 59.53 -8.31 18.72
CA GLY A 55 60.33 -7.43 19.57
C GLY A 55 60.29 -5.95 19.18
N THR A 56 59.27 -5.19 19.59
CA THR A 56 59.31 -4.23 20.72
C THR A 56 60.14 -2.95 20.50
N GLY A 57 59.49 -1.78 20.57
CA GLY A 57 60.18 -0.51 20.89
C GLY A 57 59.56 0.77 20.29
N ARG A 58 58.56 1.34 20.97
CA ARG A 58 58.23 2.79 21.01
C ARG A 58 58.69 3.32 22.39
N PRO A 59 58.64 4.63 22.74
CA PRO A 59 58.27 5.85 21.99
C PRO A 59 59.36 6.97 22.19
N ASP A 60 59.30 8.19 21.64
CA ASP A 60 58.57 9.35 22.16
C ASP A 60 58.88 10.62 21.32
N ALA A 61 57.89 11.51 21.21
CA ALA A 61 58.05 12.96 20.98
C ALA A 61 57.72 13.67 22.32
N PRO A 62 58.15 14.93 22.58
CA PRO A 62 57.36 16.10 22.12
C PRO A 62 58.15 17.44 22.00
N GLY A 63 57.54 18.49 21.43
CA GLY A 63 57.99 19.87 21.66
C GLY A 63 57.53 20.95 20.67
N ALA A 64 56.57 21.77 21.09
CA ALA A 64 56.38 23.19 20.73
C ALA A 64 56.48 23.99 22.08
N PRO A 65 56.51 25.34 22.18
CA PRO A 65 56.10 26.39 21.21
C PRO A 65 56.98 27.69 21.20
N GLY A 66 56.61 28.73 20.43
CA GLY A 66 56.94 30.13 20.77
C GLY A 66 57.23 31.14 19.65
N GLN A 67 56.23 31.99 19.36
CA GLN A 67 56.22 33.46 19.11
C GLN A 67 57.37 34.20 18.38
N GLY A 68 56.99 35.12 17.47
CA GLY A 68 57.75 36.35 17.18
C GLY A 68 57.49 37.01 15.81
N SER A 69 56.63 38.02 15.76
CA SER A 69 56.66 39.07 14.71
C SER A 69 57.71 40.13 15.07
N PRO A 70 58.20 40.94 14.09
CA PRO A 70 57.62 42.28 13.94
C PRO A 70 57.46 42.77 12.48
N ALA A 71 56.56 43.74 12.33
CA ALA A 71 56.21 44.46 11.13
C ALA A 71 57.18 45.60 10.78
N GLN A 72 57.20 46.03 9.51
CA GLN A 72 57.20 47.45 9.07
C GLN A 72 57.14 47.59 7.54
N GLY A 73 56.32 48.53 7.05
CA GLY A 73 56.52 49.19 5.74
C GLY A 73 55.34 49.20 4.78
N ALA A 74 54.47 50.21 4.89
CA ALA A 74 53.63 50.71 3.79
C ALA A 74 54.29 51.99 3.22
N PRO A 75 54.04 52.40 1.95
CA PRO A 75 52.78 53.10 1.65
C PRO A 75 52.20 52.91 0.24
N GLY A 76 50.86 53.05 0.15
CA GLY A 76 50.16 53.81 -0.90
C GLY A 76 49.73 53.08 -2.18
N GLN A 77 48.41 53.03 -2.41
CA GLN A 77 47.67 53.57 -3.58
C GLN A 77 46.42 52.73 -3.93
N GLY A 78 45.29 53.42 -4.10
CA GLY A 78 44.30 53.12 -5.14
C GLY A 78 43.26 52.02 -4.87
N THR A 79 42.10 52.41 -4.35
CA THR A 79 40.85 51.63 -4.47
C THR A 79 40.33 51.71 -5.91
N PRO A 80 39.78 50.62 -6.44
CA PRO A 80 38.52 50.73 -7.17
C PRO A 80 37.46 49.73 -6.70
N ALA A 81 36.22 50.16 -6.90
CA ALA A 81 34.97 49.60 -6.43
C ALA A 81 34.56 48.28 -7.09
N GLN A 82 33.70 47.54 -6.39
CA GLN A 82 32.83 46.48 -6.93
C GLN A 82 31.99 46.98 -8.12
N PRO A 83 31.69 46.10 -9.08
CA PRO A 83 30.47 46.18 -9.86
C PRO A 83 29.43 45.12 -9.43
N ASP A 84 28.18 45.59 -9.48
CA ASP A 84 26.94 44.91 -9.17
C ASP A 84 26.61 43.70 -10.05
N GLN A 85 25.67 42.94 -9.51
CA GLN A 85 24.86 41.91 -10.15
C GLN A 85 24.17 42.42 -11.42
N ALA A 86 24.12 41.59 -12.47
CA ALA A 86 23.23 41.78 -13.61
C ALA A 86 22.53 40.46 -13.97
N THR A 87 21.20 40.51 -13.92
CA THR A 87 20.22 39.56 -14.45
C THR A 87 20.19 39.53 -15.99
N PRO A 88 19.62 38.47 -16.61
CA PRO A 88 19.73 38.19 -18.04
C PRO A 88 18.84 39.08 -18.93
N ALA A 89 19.30 39.24 -20.18
CA ALA A 89 18.71 40.05 -21.23
C ALA A 89 17.65 39.29 -22.05
N TRP A 90 16.42 39.84 -22.11
CA TRP A 90 15.76 40.22 -23.36
C TRP A 90 14.51 41.07 -23.06
N ALA A 91 14.47 42.27 -23.63
CA ALA A 91 13.31 43.17 -23.73
C ALA A 91 13.17 43.54 -25.22
N LEU A 92 11.97 43.73 -25.77
CA LEU A 92 11.25 45.02 -25.93
C LEU A 92 10.07 44.81 -26.94
N PRO A 93 9.15 45.77 -27.23
CA PRO A 93 8.54 46.85 -26.41
C PRO A 93 7.02 47.13 -26.65
N GLY A 94 6.43 47.94 -25.75
CA GLY A 94 5.39 48.96 -26.01
C GLY A 94 3.93 48.53 -25.83
N ASP A 95 3.00 49.25 -25.22
CA ASP A 95 2.86 50.55 -24.52
C ASP A 95 1.42 50.53 -23.92
N PRO A 96 0.87 51.59 -23.28
CA PRO A 96 1.26 52.26 -22.06
C PRO A 96 0.17 52.12 -20.96
N ALA A 97 0.53 52.36 -19.70
CA ALA A 97 -0.43 52.55 -18.62
C ALA A 97 -1.27 53.83 -18.83
N PRO A 98 -2.47 53.89 -18.21
CA PRO A 98 -2.70 55.05 -17.37
C PRO A 98 -3.32 54.72 -16.01
N GLN A 99 -2.63 55.23 -14.98
CA GLN A 99 -3.18 56.03 -13.89
C GLN A 99 -4.25 55.41 -12.98
N ALA A 100 -3.83 55.11 -11.75
CA ALA A 100 -4.68 55.22 -10.56
C ALA A 100 -5.24 56.66 -10.46
N PRO A 101 -6.46 56.85 -9.93
CA PRO A 101 -6.53 57.13 -8.48
C PRO A 101 -7.82 56.64 -7.81
N ARG A 102 -7.79 56.46 -6.48
CA ARG A 102 -8.76 57.00 -5.49
C ARG A 102 -8.93 56.08 -4.27
N GLU A 103 -8.61 56.63 -3.11
CA GLU A 103 -9.57 56.80 -2.00
C GLU A 103 -9.89 58.32 -1.94
N PRO A 104 -11.03 58.84 -1.41
CA PRO A 104 -11.66 58.45 -0.14
C PRO A 104 -13.21 58.54 -0.02
N TYR A 105 -13.74 58.03 1.11
CA TYR A 105 -14.92 58.41 1.89
C TYR A 105 -16.28 58.81 1.23
N GLY A 106 -17.35 58.14 1.70
CA GLY A 106 -18.54 58.83 2.24
C GLY A 106 -19.89 58.63 1.53
N GLY A 107 -20.89 58.11 2.27
CA GLY A 107 -22.32 58.38 2.02
C GLY A 107 -23.29 57.19 2.13
N GLY A 108 -23.91 57.00 3.31
CA GLY A 108 -25.29 56.46 3.40
C GLY A 108 -26.33 57.53 2.98
N PRO A 109 -27.67 57.37 3.15
CA PRO A 109 -28.35 56.69 4.28
C PRO A 109 -29.71 55.96 3.96
N HIS A 110 -30.39 55.53 5.04
CA HIS A 110 -31.82 55.15 5.24
C HIS A 110 -32.22 53.68 5.01
N ASP A 111 -33.01 52.98 5.85
CA ASP A 111 -33.71 53.28 7.12
C ASP A 111 -34.19 51.94 7.73
N GLY A 112 -34.44 51.88 9.05
CA GLY A 112 -35.45 50.98 9.62
C GLY A 112 -35.15 50.19 10.90
N ASP A 113 -35.18 50.88 12.06
CA ASP A 113 -35.97 50.51 13.25
C ASP A 113 -35.76 49.19 14.03
N ARG A 114 -35.06 49.25 15.19
CA ARG A 114 -35.58 49.17 16.61
C ARG A 114 -34.59 48.58 17.65
N PRO A 115 -34.74 48.91 18.96
CA PRO A 115 -33.60 49.26 19.82
C PRO A 115 -33.21 48.26 20.93
N HIS A 116 -32.00 48.48 21.46
CA HIS A 116 -31.40 47.96 22.68
C HIS A 116 -31.91 48.63 23.98
N GLN A 117 -31.78 47.92 25.11
CA GLN A 117 -31.40 48.44 26.44
C GLN A 117 -30.67 47.30 27.18
N GLY A 118 -29.59 47.45 27.97
CA GLY A 118 -28.74 48.56 28.43
C GLY A 118 -27.59 47.90 29.23
N ALA A 119 -26.33 48.25 28.99
CA ALA A 119 -25.50 49.22 29.74
C ALA A 119 -24.64 48.59 30.85
N GLN A 120 -23.37 49.01 30.88
CA GLN A 120 -22.22 48.44 31.59
C GLN A 120 -21.92 49.09 33.00
N PRO A 121 -20.66 49.17 33.55
CA PRO A 121 -20.32 48.58 34.86
C PRO A 121 -19.66 49.58 35.88
N TYR A 122 -19.33 49.12 37.09
CA TYR A 122 -18.33 49.65 38.07
C TYR A 122 -18.31 48.66 39.26
N GLY A 123 -17.27 48.31 40.03
CA GLY A 123 -15.84 48.59 40.17
C GLY A 123 -15.28 47.61 41.27
N GLY A 124 -13.96 47.40 41.37
CA GLY A 124 -13.28 46.46 42.31
C GLY A 124 -13.23 46.91 43.79
N PRO A 125 -12.22 46.52 44.63
CA PRO A 125 -11.07 45.61 44.43
C PRO A 125 -10.76 44.66 45.65
N GLN A 126 -9.75 43.77 45.54
CA GLN A 126 -8.61 43.58 46.49
C GLN A 126 -7.91 42.20 46.41
N ASP A 127 -6.62 42.26 46.03
CA ASP A 127 -5.39 41.69 46.64
C ASP A 127 -5.10 40.19 46.77
N ALA A 128 -3.79 39.93 46.80
CA ALA A 128 -3.10 38.75 46.33
C ALA A 128 -2.30 38.00 47.43
N ALA A 129 -1.76 36.84 47.01
CA ALA A 129 -0.56 36.14 47.50
C ALA A 129 -0.71 35.00 48.54
N GLY A 130 -0.03 33.87 48.26
CA GLY A 130 0.54 32.97 49.27
C GLY A 130 0.23 31.47 49.12
N GLN A 131 1.14 30.70 48.51
CA GLN A 131 1.45 29.30 48.93
C GLN A 131 2.49 29.36 50.08
N PRO A 132 2.88 28.28 50.84
CA PRO A 132 2.76 26.82 50.58
C PRO A 132 2.51 25.90 51.83
N HIS A 133 2.56 24.57 51.58
CA HIS A 133 2.87 23.44 52.48
C HIS A 133 1.78 22.65 53.25
N ALA A 134 2.10 21.35 53.34
CA ALA A 134 1.36 20.19 53.82
C ALA A 134 1.07 20.15 55.33
N ALA A 135 -0.01 19.45 55.71
CA ALA A 135 -0.10 18.37 56.70
C ALA A 135 -1.53 18.23 57.26
N GLY A 136 -1.98 17.00 57.53
CA GLY A 136 -3.03 16.74 58.54
C GLY A 136 -4.27 15.97 58.08
N GLN A 137 -4.23 14.63 58.24
CA GLN A 137 -5.36 13.83 58.76
C GLN A 137 -5.35 13.94 60.31
N PRO A 138 -6.39 13.58 61.12
CA PRO A 138 -7.36 12.47 60.92
C PRO A 138 -8.78 12.69 61.56
N TYR A 139 -9.48 11.55 61.78
CA TYR A 139 -10.80 11.26 62.41
C TYR A 139 -11.95 11.03 61.40
N GLY A 140 -12.66 9.90 61.36
CA GLY A 140 -12.66 8.66 62.14
C GLY A 140 -14.07 8.03 62.18
N GLY A 141 -14.17 6.73 61.84
CA GLY A 141 -15.35 5.85 62.07
C GLY A 141 -15.97 5.32 60.76
N GLY A 142 -16.05 4.02 60.44
CA GLY A 142 -15.72 2.78 61.14
C GLY A 142 -16.87 1.78 60.97
N GLN A 143 -16.69 0.70 60.20
CA GLN A 143 -17.22 -0.66 60.47
C GLN A 143 -16.70 -1.68 59.44
N ALA A 144 -16.45 -2.90 59.92
CA ALA A 144 -15.50 -3.88 59.42
C ALA A 144 -16.15 -5.11 58.76
N TYR A 145 -15.40 -5.81 57.90
CA TYR A 145 -15.59 -7.24 57.56
C TYR A 145 -14.21 -7.94 57.40
N PRO A 146 -14.10 -9.25 57.69
CA PRO A 146 -12.85 -9.90 58.08
C PRO A 146 -12.02 -10.40 56.89
N GLY A 147 -10.69 -10.40 57.08
CA GLY A 147 -9.72 -11.00 56.16
C GLY A 147 -9.37 -12.44 56.50
N ASN A 148 -8.81 -13.16 55.51
CA ASN A 148 -7.47 -13.75 55.64
C ASN A 148 -6.95 -14.36 54.32
N ALA A 149 -5.76 -13.86 53.94
CA ALA A 149 -4.59 -14.57 53.40
C ALA A 149 -4.55 -15.16 51.95
N PRO A 150 -3.33 -15.27 51.37
CA PRO A 150 -3.06 -15.12 49.93
C PRO A 150 -2.72 -16.43 49.20
N TYR A 151 -2.97 -16.48 47.90
CA TYR A 151 -2.50 -17.57 47.01
C TYR A 151 -1.13 -17.25 46.41
N PRO A 152 -0.19 -18.22 46.35
CA PRO A 152 1.10 -18.06 45.71
C PRO A 152 1.05 -18.37 44.19
N ALA A 153 2.06 -17.85 43.50
CA ALA A 153 2.33 -18.04 42.07
C ALA A 153 2.58 -19.52 41.69
N ALA A 154 2.17 -19.90 40.47
CA ALA A 154 2.59 -21.14 39.82
C ALA A 154 2.98 -20.89 38.35
N THR A 155 4.21 -21.31 38.04
CA THR A 155 4.93 -21.39 36.77
C THR A 155 4.39 -22.50 35.82
N PRO A 156 4.87 -22.59 34.56
CA PRO A 156 4.16 -23.21 33.44
C PRO A 156 4.46 -24.71 33.26
N TYR A 157 3.54 -25.44 32.62
CA TYR A 157 3.75 -26.84 32.23
C TYR A 157 4.47 -26.97 30.87
N PRO A 158 5.36 -27.97 30.71
CA PRO A 158 6.18 -28.19 29.52
C PRO A 158 5.49 -29.10 28.48
N GLY A 159 6.04 -29.06 27.25
CA GLY A 159 5.52 -29.76 26.08
C GLY A 159 5.76 -31.26 26.03
N ASN A 160 5.28 -31.86 24.93
CA ASN A 160 5.71 -33.16 24.43
C ASN A 160 5.70 -33.14 22.91
N ALA A 161 6.74 -33.72 22.32
CA ALA A 161 6.99 -33.78 20.90
C ALA A 161 7.36 -35.23 20.48
N TYR A 162 6.87 -35.60 19.28
CA TYR A 162 7.33 -36.66 18.33
C TYR A 162 7.11 -38.16 18.67
N PRO A 163 7.22 -39.12 17.69
CA PRO A 163 7.43 -39.02 16.23
C PRO A 163 6.42 -39.85 15.36
N GLY A 164 6.56 -39.77 14.03
CA GLY A 164 5.65 -40.33 13.02
C GLY A 164 5.78 -41.81 12.66
N ASN A 165 5.01 -42.23 11.64
CA ASN A 165 5.23 -43.42 10.81
C ASN A 165 4.44 -43.33 9.49
N ALA A 166 4.93 -44.04 8.48
CA ALA A 166 4.63 -43.88 7.07
C ALA A 166 3.99 -45.15 6.43
N TYR A 167 3.30 -44.94 5.30
CA TYR A 167 2.94 -45.88 4.19
C TYR A 167 1.87 -46.98 4.43
N PRO A 168 1.41 -47.73 3.40
CA PRO A 168 0.63 -47.30 2.21
C PRO A 168 -0.57 -48.24 1.88
N GLY A 169 -1.44 -47.82 0.94
CA GLY A 169 -2.16 -48.70 -0.02
C GLY A 169 -3.32 -49.59 0.48
N ASN A 170 -4.45 -49.55 -0.22
CA ASN A 170 -5.19 -50.75 -0.62
C ASN A 170 -6.19 -50.48 -1.75
N ALA A 171 -6.28 -51.47 -2.64
CA ALA A 171 -6.96 -51.46 -3.92
C ALA A 171 -8.06 -52.55 -3.93
N TYR A 172 -9.27 -52.19 -4.42
CA TYR A 172 -10.31 -53.00 -5.12
C TYR A 172 -10.87 -54.30 -4.45
N PRO A 173 -12.00 -54.93 -4.89
CA PRO A 173 -12.69 -54.88 -6.20
C PRO A 173 -14.25 -54.80 -6.15
N GLY A 174 -14.89 -54.84 -7.34
CA GLY A 174 -16.30 -54.50 -7.57
C GLY A 174 -17.31 -55.66 -7.62
N ASN A 175 -18.54 -55.34 -8.04
CA ASN A 175 -19.46 -56.23 -8.78
C ASN A 175 -20.73 -55.47 -9.24
N ALA A 176 -21.09 -55.65 -10.52
CA ALA A 176 -22.43 -55.39 -11.11
C ALA A 176 -23.32 -56.67 -10.93
N PRO A 177 -24.58 -56.83 -11.45
CA PRO A 177 -25.40 -55.98 -12.35
C PRO A 177 -26.93 -55.89 -12.02
N HIS A 178 -27.66 -55.13 -12.86
CA HIS A 178 -29.13 -55.01 -13.09
C HIS A 178 -29.91 -56.35 -13.16
N PRO A 179 -31.27 -56.43 -12.96
CA PRO A 179 -32.29 -55.88 -13.90
C PRO A 179 -33.71 -55.54 -13.36
N GLY A 180 -34.54 -54.92 -14.19
CA GLY A 180 -36.01 -54.94 -14.05
C GLY A 180 -36.73 -53.67 -14.54
N GLY A 181 -37.24 -53.68 -15.77
CA GLY A 181 -38.14 -52.65 -16.30
C GLY A 181 -39.61 -52.99 -16.11
N GLN A 182 -40.50 -52.01 -16.32
CA GLN A 182 -41.75 -52.05 -17.12
C GLN A 182 -42.67 -50.80 -16.89
N PRO A 183 -43.68 -50.53 -17.75
CA PRO A 183 -43.94 -49.19 -18.31
C PRO A 183 -45.38 -48.62 -18.16
N TYR A 184 -45.57 -47.43 -18.77
CA TYR A 184 -46.81 -46.79 -19.29
C TYR A 184 -47.94 -46.28 -18.36
N GLY A 185 -48.43 -45.08 -18.67
CA GLY A 185 -49.79 -44.62 -18.32
C GLY A 185 -49.95 -43.11 -18.17
N GLY A 186 -50.17 -42.38 -19.27
CA GLY A 186 -50.50 -40.95 -19.26
C GLY A 186 -52.00 -40.66 -19.09
N GLY A 187 -52.32 -39.49 -18.52
CA GLY A 187 -53.66 -38.92 -18.47
C GLY A 187 -53.59 -37.41 -18.13
N PRO A 188 -54.30 -36.52 -18.85
CA PRO A 188 -54.18 -35.07 -18.68
C PRO A 188 -55.31 -34.48 -17.82
N TYR A 189 -55.00 -33.45 -17.02
CA TYR A 189 -56.00 -32.56 -16.41
C TYR A 189 -55.64 -31.09 -16.64
N ALA A 190 -56.36 -30.46 -17.59
CA ALA A 190 -56.79 -29.07 -17.51
C ALA A 190 -58.12 -29.06 -16.75
N GLY A 191 -58.60 -28.06 -16.03
CA GLY A 191 -58.27 -26.65 -15.88
C GLY A 191 -59.55 -25.98 -15.34
N ASN A 192 -59.37 -24.83 -14.70
CA ASN A 192 -60.38 -23.77 -14.50
C ASN A 192 -61.42 -23.92 -13.36
N GLN A 193 -61.13 -23.19 -12.28
CA GLN A 193 -62.05 -22.23 -11.63
C GLN A 193 -62.52 -21.17 -12.66
N PRO A 194 -63.67 -20.44 -12.52
CA PRO A 194 -63.87 -19.56 -11.35
C PRO A 194 -65.31 -19.03 -10.99
N HIS A 195 -65.34 -18.27 -9.87
CA HIS A 195 -66.25 -17.16 -9.45
C HIS A 195 -67.76 -17.41 -9.12
N GLY A 196 -68.17 -16.97 -7.92
CA GLY A 196 -69.57 -16.59 -7.56
C GLY A 196 -69.97 -15.22 -8.15
N PRO A 197 -71.13 -14.57 -7.81
CA PRO A 197 -71.68 -14.43 -6.44
C PRO A 197 -73.25 -14.23 -6.29
N TYR A 198 -73.70 -14.03 -5.04
CA TYR A 198 -74.91 -13.31 -4.52
C TYR A 198 -76.33 -13.94 -4.39
N GLN A 199 -76.83 -13.84 -3.13
CA GLN A 199 -78.15 -13.41 -2.60
C GLN A 199 -79.43 -14.28 -2.70
N GLY A 200 -80.10 -14.43 -1.53
CA GLY A 200 -81.57 -14.54 -1.39
C GLY A 200 -82.09 -15.58 -0.38
N GLY A 201 -82.59 -15.17 0.79
CA GLY A 201 -83.51 -15.98 1.63
C GLY A 201 -84.96 -15.93 1.10
N PRO A 202 -86.04 -16.39 1.81
CA PRO A 202 -86.12 -16.72 3.26
C PRO A 202 -87.09 -17.88 3.69
N TYR A 203 -87.12 -18.15 5.02
CA TYR A 203 -88.16 -18.74 5.91
C TYR A 203 -88.40 -20.27 6.11
N GLN A 204 -88.67 -20.57 7.41
CA GLN A 204 -89.29 -21.74 8.08
C GLN A 204 -88.33 -22.80 8.65
N GLY A 205 -88.41 -23.28 9.90
CA GLY A 205 -89.22 -22.99 11.09
C GLY A 205 -88.59 -23.74 12.30
N GLY A 206 -88.80 -23.27 13.53
CA GLY A 206 -88.29 -23.89 14.76
C GLY A 206 -88.95 -25.24 15.10
N PRO A 207 -88.44 -25.98 16.11
CA PRO A 207 -88.93 -25.70 17.46
C PRO A 207 -87.91 -25.78 18.62
N HIS A 208 -88.26 -25.01 19.64
CA HIS A 208 -87.83 -24.88 21.03
C HIS A 208 -87.14 -26.09 21.72
N GLN A 209 -86.01 -25.83 22.39
CA GLN A 209 -85.62 -26.48 23.65
C GLN A 209 -85.04 -25.47 24.65
N GLN A 210 -85.26 -25.78 25.93
CA GLN A 210 -85.33 -24.89 27.11
C GLN A 210 -83.98 -24.33 27.61
N PRO A 211 -84.00 -23.23 28.38
CA PRO A 211 -82.80 -22.63 28.95
C PRO A 211 -82.36 -23.38 30.23
N TYR A 212 -81.19 -24.02 30.20
CA TYR A 212 -80.55 -24.47 31.43
C TYR A 212 -80.04 -23.27 32.24
N GLN A 213 -80.36 -23.34 33.53
CA GLN A 213 -80.12 -22.35 34.57
C GLN A 213 -78.62 -22.00 34.68
N ARG A 214 -78.32 -20.69 34.70
CA ARG A 214 -77.00 -20.18 35.11
C ARG A 214 -76.82 -20.45 36.61
N GLN A 215 -75.78 -21.21 36.97
CA GLN A 215 -75.20 -21.14 38.31
C GLN A 215 -74.41 -19.82 38.45
N PRO A 216 -74.73 -18.96 39.43
CA PRO A 216 -73.88 -17.83 39.77
C PRO A 216 -72.84 -18.28 40.80
N GLY A 217 -71.54 -18.27 40.47
CA GLY A 217 -70.52 -18.47 41.51
C GLY A 217 -69.14 -18.95 41.13
N GLN A 218 -68.64 -18.81 39.90
CA GLN A 218 -67.20 -18.99 39.64
C GLN A 218 -66.56 -17.70 39.10
N PRO A 219 -65.55 -17.15 39.78
CA PRO A 219 -64.77 -16.05 39.22
C PRO A 219 -64.09 -16.54 37.95
N HIS A 220 -64.46 -15.92 36.82
CA HIS A 220 -63.84 -16.12 35.53
C HIS A 220 -62.44 -15.51 35.61
N TYR A 221 -61.43 -16.31 35.94
CA TYR A 221 -60.05 -15.90 35.70
C TYR A 221 -59.90 -15.76 34.18
N PRO A 222 -59.51 -14.57 33.65
CA PRO A 222 -59.17 -14.48 32.24
C PRO A 222 -58.09 -15.51 31.97
N GLY A 223 -58.41 -16.48 31.10
CA GLY A 223 -57.51 -17.55 30.74
C GLY A 223 -56.16 -16.96 30.37
N ALA A 224 -55.11 -17.45 31.02
CA ALA A 224 -53.75 -17.14 30.63
C ALA A 224 -53.65 -17.43 29.13
N GLY A 225 -53.53 -16.38 28.32
CA GLY A 225 -53.21 -16.52 26.90
C GLY A 225 -51.96 -17.39 26.79
N PRO A 226 -51.79 -18.18 25.72
CA PRO A 226 -50.61 -18.99 25.55
C PRO A 226 -49.39 -18.09 25.70
N TRP A 227 -48.63 -18.30 26.76
CA TRP A 227 -47.36 -17.61 26.98
C TRP A 227 -46.57 -17.81 25.70
N GLN A 228 -46.38 -16.74 24.93
CA GLN A 228 -45.40 -16.73 23.85
C GLN A 228 -44.10 -17.11 24.52
N GLN A 229 -43.65 -18.35 24.32
CA GLN A 229 -42.35 -18.79 24.76
C GLN A 229 -41.37 -17.93 23.99
N TRP A 230 -40.93 -16.85 24.64
CA TRP A 230 -39.79 -16.07 24.19
C TRP A 230 -38.64 -17.06 24.12
N GLY A 231 -38.32 -17.50 22.90
CA GLY A 231 -37.17 -18.36 22.67
C GLY A 231 -35.94 -17.72 23.32
N PRO A 232 -34.97 -18.53 23.76
CA PRO A 232 -33.75 -18.00 24.36
C PRO A 232 -33.18 -16.90 23.44
N PRO A 233 -32.70 -15.78 24.01
CA PRO A 233 -32.16 -14.70 23.20
C PRO A 233 -31.06 -15.26 22.29
N PRO A 234 -30.97 -14.78 21.04
CA PRO A 234 -29.97 -15.29 20.11
C PRO A 234 -28.57 -15.13 20.72
N PRO A 235 -27.66 -16.10 20.51
CA PRO A 235 -26.32 -16.02 21.06
C PRO A 235 -25.62 -14.74 20.56
N PRO A 236 -24.78 -14.11 21.41
CA PRO A 236 -24.05 -12.91 21.02
C PRO A 236 -23.19 -13.18 19.78
N GLN A 237 -23.31 -12.32 18.78
CA GLN A 237 -22.55 -12.42 17.54
C GLN A 237 -21.06 -12.15 17.81
N PRO A 238 -20.13 -12.96 17.27
CA PRO A 238 -18.71 -12.73 17.47
C PRO A 238 -18.27 -11.36 16.93
N TRP A 239 -17.23 -10.78 17.53
CA TRP A 239 -16.70 -9.48 17.09
C TRP A 239 -16.33 -9.53 15.60
N ILE A 240 -15.59 -10.57 15.22
CA ILE A 240 -15.14 -10.83 13.86
C ILE A 240 -16.20 -11.61 13.08
N GLN A 241 -16.48 -11.12 11.88
CA GLN A 241 -17.44 -11.67 10.92
C GLN A 241 -16.71 -11.98 9.61
N SER A 242 -16.60 -13.26 9.29
CA SER A 242 -15.94 -13.75 8.08
C SER A 242 -16.82 -13.61 6.84
N ALA A 243 -16.19 -13.64 5.67
CA ALA A 243 -16.93 -13.76 4.42
C ALA A 243 -17.61 -15.13 4.31
N PRO A 244 -18.71 -15.25 3.55
CA PRO A 244 -19.34 -16.52 3.25
C PRO A 244 -18.35 -17.54 2.65
N PRO A 245 -18.60 -18.83 2.86
CA PRO A 245 -17.81 -19.88 2.20
C PRO A 245 -17.95 -19.83 0.68
N GLY A 246 -16.86 -20.13 -0.05
CA GLY A 246 -16.80 -20.01 -1.50
C GLY A 246 -16.64 -18.58 -2.05
N ALA A 247 -16.38 -17.59 -1.19
CA ALA A 247 -16.10 -16.23 -1.63
C ALA A 247 -14.74 -16.13 -2.33
N THR A 248 -14.68 -15.42 -3.45
CA THR A 248 -13.43 -15.03 -4.12
C THR A 248 -12.75 -13.90 -3.34
N PHE A 249 -11.46 -13.68 -3.63
CA PHE A 249 -10.64 -12.70 -2.90
C PHE A 249 -11.23 -11.28 -2.87
N ASP A 250 -11.71 -10.79 -4.02
CA ASP A 250 -12.37 -9.48 -4.19
C ASP A 250 -13.66 -9.32 -3.37
N HIS A 251 -14.25 -10.43 -2.92
CA HIS A 251 -15.48 -10.46 -2.14
C HIS A 251 -15.28 -10.77 -0.65
N LEU A 252 -14.03 -10.86 -0.16
CA LEU A 252 -13.76 -11.17 1.25
C LEU A 252 -14.22 -10.09 2.24
N ALA A 253 -14.53 -8.88 1.76
CA ALA A 253 -15.17 -7.83 2.58
C ALA A 253 -16.71 -7.93 2.62
N ARG A 254 -17.34 -8.85 1.85
CA ARG A 254 -18.79 -9.11 1.91
C ARG A 254 -19.15 -9.93 3.15
N ASN A 255 -19.23 -9.30 4.31
CA ASN A 255 -19.75 -9.90 5.54
C ASN A 255 -21.12 -9.31 5.94
N PRO A 256 -21.83 -9.86 6.94
CA PRO A 256 -23.15 -9.35 7.39
C PRO A 256 -23.14 -7.86 7.81
N LEU A 257 -21.97 -7.36 8.22
CA LEU A 257 -21.77 -5.99 8.66
C LEU A 257 -21.39 -5.04 7.51
N ASN A 258 -21.26 -5.52 6.28
CA ASN A 258 -20.86 -4.69 5.14
C ASN A 258 -21.87 -3.55 4.91
N ARG A 259 -21.38 -2.32 4.89
CA ARG A 259 -22.15 -1.08 4.69
C ARG A 259 -21.29 -0.10 3.88
N TRP A 260 -21.91 0.71 3.03
CA TRP A 260 -21.21 1.61 2.09
C TRP A 260 -20.23 2.58 2.77
N TRP A 261 -20.50 3.01 4.01
CA TRP A 261 -19.64 3.94 4.73
C TRP A 261 -18.36 3.30 5.28
N ARG A 262 -18.34 1.98 5.49
CA ARG A 262 -17.18 1.28 6.10
C ARG A 262 -15.94 1.28 5.20
N PRO A 263 -16.02 1.00 3.88
CA PRO A 263 -14.92 1.20 2.95
C PRO A 263 -14.35 2.61 2.99
N VAL A 264 -15.23 3.62 2.93
CA VAL A 264 -14.84 5.02 2.89
C VAL A 264 -14.17 5.43 4.20
N LEU A 265 -14.80 5.14 5.35
CA LEU A 265 -14.23 5.45 6.65
C LEU A 265 -12.89 4.76 6.85
N GLY A 266 -12.77 3.47 6.51
CA GLY A 266 -11.49 2.79 6.68
C GLY A 266 -10.41 3.30 5.73
N ALA A 267 -10.75 3.69 4.48
CA ALA A 267 -9.79 4.35 3.59
C ALA A 267 -9.31 5.68 4.18
N VAL A 268 -10.22 6.51 4.72
CA VAL A 268 -9.86 7.75 5.42
C VAL A 268 -8.97 7.47 6.64
N MET A 269 -9.28 6.45 7.44
CA MET A 269 -8.47 6.06 8.60
C MET A 269 -7.07 5.56 8.21
N ILE A 270 -6.93 4.88 7.07
CA ILE A 270 -5.62 4.47 6.54
C ILE A 270 -4.80 5.71 6.15
N VAL A 271 -5.42 6.68 5.46
CA VAL A 271 -4.76 7.94 5.08
C VAL A 271 -4.35 8.74 6.31
N VAL A 272 -5.24 8.92 7.29
CA VAL A 272 -4.92 9.59 8.55
C VAL A 272 -3.81 8.85 9.30
N GLY A 273 -3.87 7.52 9.34
CA GLY A 273 -2.82 6.69 9.92
C GLY A 273 -1.47 6.86 9.23
N ALA A 274 -1.45 6.98 7.89
CA ALA A 274 -0.24 7.28 7.13
C ALA A 274 0.36 8.63 7.51
N PHE A 275 -0.46 9.69 7.60
CA PHE A 275 0.00 11.00 8.07
C PHE A 275 0.55 10.95 9.50
N VAL A 276 -0.08 10.20 10.40
CA VAL A 276 0.41 10.02 11.78
C VAL A 276 1.75 9.29 11.80
N VAL A 277 1.93 8.25 10.97
CA VAL A 277 3.20 7.52 10.84
C VAL A 277 4.30 8.44 10.31
N VAL A 278 4.04 9.17 9.22
CA VAL A 278 5.01 10.10 8.63
C VAL A 278 5.38 11.20 9.63
N LEU A 279 4.41 11.80 10.31
CA LEU A 279 4.68 12.80 11.34
C LEU A 279 5.50 12.23 12.50
N ALA A 280 5.17 11.04 12.99
CA ALA A 280 5.91 10.40 14.08
C ALA A 280 7.36 10.09 13.67
N LEU A 281 7.56 9.56 12.46
CA LEU A 281 8.89 9.30 11.92
C LEU A 281 9.68 10.60 11.70
N PHE A 282 9.03 11.67 11.24
CA PHE A 282 9.66 12.98 11.11
C PHE A 282 10.10 13.54 12.46
N LEU A 283 9.28 13.41 13.52
CA LEU A 283 9.67 13.79 14.89
C LEU A 283 10.86 12.96 15.39
N VAL A 284 10.87 11.65 15.11
CA VAL A 284 12.01 10.78 15.43
C VAL A 284 13.26 11.17 14.64
N ALA A 285 13.12 11.49 13.36
CA ALA A 285 14.21 11.96 12.50
C ALA A 285 14.81 13.27 13.03
N MET A 286 13.97 14.22 13.49
CA MET A 286 14.45 15.45 14.12
C MET A 286 15.22 15.17 15.41
N LEU A 287 14.72 14.31 16.29
CA LEU A 287 15.43 13.94 17.51
C LEU A 287 16.77 13.26 17.18
N PHE A 288 16.77 12.36 16.21
CA PHE A 288 17.97 11.66 15.75
C PHE A 288 19.01 12.64 15.19
N ALA A 289 18.60 13.58 14.34
CA ALA A 289 19.45 14.65 13.81
C ALA A 289 20.08 15.49 14.94
N GLN A 290 19.28 15.88 15.94
CA GLN A 290 19.77 16.65 17.10
C GLN A 290 20.81 15.87 17.93
N VAL A 291 20.64 14.55 18.08
CA VAL A 291 21.54 13.71 18.88
C VAL A 291 22.83 13.37 18.14
N THR A 292 22.75 13.16 16.83
CA THR A 292 23.88 12.70 16.00
C THR A 292 24.65 13.84 15.33
N GLY A 293 24.05 15.02 15.23
CA GLY A 293 24.58 16.16 14.49
C GLY A 293 24.42 16.03 12.97
N ILE A 294 23.67 15.04 12.48
CA ILE A 294 23.36 14.89 11.05
C ILE A 294 22.37 15.98 10.63
N GLU A 295 22.64 16.66 9.51
CA GLU A 295 21.80 17.74 9.02
C GLU A 295 20.49 17.25 8.40
N LEU A 296 19.42 18.03 8.62
CA LEU A 296 18.13 17.86 7.98
C LEU A 296 18.07 18.80 6.76
N VAL A 297 17.66 18.28 5.61
CA VAL A 297 17.58 19.07 4.37
C VAL A 297 16.14 19.56 4.13
N THR A 298 15.13 18.76 4.51
CA THR A 298 13.69 19.08 4.39
C THR A 298 13.31 19.77 3.07
N SER A 299 13.84 19.26 1.94
CA SER A 299 13.63 19.83 0.61
C SER A 299 13.01 18.79 -0.32
N GLY A 300 11.89 19.12 -0.97
CA GLY A 300 11.10 18.13 -1.69
C GLY A 300 10.67 17.00 -0.76
N ASP A 301 10.87 15.75 -1.20
CA ASP A 301 10.51 14.55 -0.43
C ASP A 301 11.62 14.02 0.49
N ARG A 302 12.79 14.67 0.50
CA ARG A 302 13.95 14.26 1.32
C ARG A 302 13.94 14.90 2.70
N VAL A 303 14.25 14.10 3.71
CA VAL A 303 14.41 14.50 5.10
C VAL A 303 15.89 14.65 5.46
N PHE A 304 16.74 13.70 5.02
CA PHE A 304 18.17 13.70 5.28
C PHE A 304 18.98 13.98 4.01
N GLU A 305 20.19 14.51 4.17
CA GLU A 305 21.17 14.60 3.08
C GLU A 305 21.78 13.22 2.75
N GLU A 306 21.91 12.37 3.76
CA GLU A 306 22.51 11.04 3.61
C GLU A 306 21.51 10.09 2.89
N PRO A 307 21.83 9.58 1.69
CA PRO A 307 20.86 8.89 0.84
C PRO A 307 20.36 7.57 1.41
N LEU A 308 21.21 6.84 2.15
CA LEU A 308 20.83 5.55 2.73
C LEU A 308 19.82 5.72 3.86
N LEU A 309 20.03 6.70 4.73
CA LEU A 309 19.15 7.05 5.83
C LEU A 309 17.81 7.57 5.32
N ASP A 310 17.84 8.41 4.28
CA ASP A 310 16.63 8.90 3.65
C ASP A 310 15.82 7.77 2.99
N LEU A 311 16.47 6.89 2.21
CA LEU A 311 15.86 5.68 1.67
C LEU A 311 15.24 4.82 2.77
N ALA A 312 15.98 4.58 3.86
CA ALA A 312 15.49 3.77 4.98
C ALA A 312 14.24 4.39 5.62
N LEU A 313 14.23 5.72 5.82
CA LEU A 313 13.09 6.44 6.38
C LEU A 313 11.86 6.35 5.47
N GLN A 314 12.04 6.56 4.16
CA GLN A 314 10.96 6.48 3.18
C GLN A 314 10.36 5.06 3.12
N LEU A 315 11.19 4.03 2.97
CA LEU A 315 10.73 2.63 2.96
C LEU A 315 10.04 2.25 4.27
N ALA A 316 10.59 2.67 5.42
CA ALA A 316 10.00 2.39 6.73
C ALA A 316 8.64 3.07 6.89
N SER A 317 8.47 4.30 6.41
CA SER A 317 7.20 5.03 6.49
C SER A 317 6.06 4.28 5.81
N ILE A 318 6.33 3.68 4.64
CA ILE A 318 5.34 2.90 3.90
C ILE A 318 5.15 1.52 4.53
N ALA A 319 6.24 0.85 4.93
CA ALA A 319 6.18 -0.46 5.61
C ALA A 319 5.29 -0.42 6.88
N LEU A 320 5.32 0.68 7.62
CA LEU A 320 4.50 0.89 8.82
C LEU A 320 3.00 1.08 8.53
N LEU A 321 2.56 1.11 7.26
CA LEU A 321 1.14 1.06 6.93
C LEU A 321 0.53 -0.34 7.14
N ILE A 322 1.34 -1.41 7.20
CA ILE A 322 0.85 -2.78 7.48
C ILE A 322 0.04 -2.85 8.78
N PRO A 323 0.56 -2.43 9.95
CA PRO A 323 -0.24 -2.45 11.18
C PRO A 323 -1.47 -1.53 11.10
N ILE A 324 -1.41 -0.43 10.36
CA ILE A 324 -2.55 0.48 10.18
C ILE A 324 -3.68 -0.21 9.40
N VAL A 325 -3.40 -0.78 8.23
CA VAL A 325 -4.42 -1.45 7.42
C VAL A 325 -4.98 -2.70 8.11
N PHE A 326 -4.17 -3.41 8.90
CA PHE A 326 -4.63 -4.52 9.74
C PHE A 326 -5.56 -4.04 10.85
N GLY A 327 -5.18 -2.98 11.57
CA GLY A 327 -6.00 -2.36 12.61
C GLY A 327 -7.33 -1.85 12.07
N VAL A 328 -7.32 -1.15 10.94
CA VAL A 328 -8.52 -0.66 10.26
C VAL A 328 -9.43 -1.82 9.80
N THR A 329 -8.85 -2.91 9.30
CA THR A 329 -9.63 -4.10 8.91
C THR A 329 -10.31 -4.77 10.09
N TRP A 330 -9.59 -4.88 11.20
CA TRP A 330 -10.12 -5.45 12.43
C TRP A 330 -11.18 -4.54 13.09
N LEU A 331 -10.98 -3.22 13.08
CA LEU A 331 -11.85 -2.26 13.76
C LEU A 331 -13.09 -1.88 12.93
N ILE A 332 -12.89 -1.52 11.66
CA ILE A 332 -13.94 -0.95 10.80
C ILE A 332 -14.73 -2.02 10.06
N GLN A 333 -14.03 -2.95 9.40
CA GLN A 333 -14.69 -4.04 8.67
C GLN A 333 -15.03 -5.24 9.55
N ARG A 334 -14.38 -5.36 10.72
CA ARG A 334 -14.59 -6.44 11.68
C ARG A 334 -14.50 -7.81 11.03
N ARG A 335 -13.51 -8.00 10.16
CA ARG A 335 -13.24 -9.27 9.47
C ARG A 335 -11.82 -9.76 9.80
N PRO A 336 -11.51 -11.05 9.59
CA PRO A 336 -10.18 -11.57 9.87
C PRO A 336 -9.13 -10.84 9.02
N VAL A 337 -8.08 -10.31 9.66
CA VAL A 337 -7.01 -9.55 8.99
C VAL A 337 -6.29 -10.35 7.91
N GLY A 338 -6.14 -11.67 8.12
CA GLY A 338 -5.59 -12.57 7.11
C GLY A 338 -6.37 -12.59 5.80
N GLY A 339 -7.62 -12.12 5.79
CA GLY A 339 -8.45 -12.00 4.60
C GLY A 339 -7.98 -10.90 3.65
N LEU A 340 -7.09 -10.01 4.12
CA LEU A 340 -6.34 -9.12 3.25
C LEU A 340 -5.25 -9.89 2.47
N THR A 341 -4.70 -10.96 3.04
CA THR A 341 -3.58 -11.71 2.47
C THR A 341 -4.02 -12.72 1.43
N SER A 342 -4.99 -13.59 1.78
CA SER A 342 -5.48 -14.63 0.87
C SER A 342 -6.85 -15.16 1.31
N VAL A 343 -7.50 -15.94 0.43
CA VAL A 343 -8.74 -16.67 0.74
C VAL A 343 -8.59 -17.72 1.84
N LEU A 344 -7.34 -18.08 2.19
CA LEU A 344 -7.01 -19.00 3.31
C LEU A 344 -6.65 -18.25 4.59
N TYR A 345 -6.76 -16.92 4.61
CA TYR A 345 -6.45 -16.08 5.76
C TYR A 345 -4.99 -16.14 6.23
N ARG A 346 -4.06 -16.54 5.36
CA ARG A 346 -2.62 -16.66 5.67
C ARG A 346 -1.75 -16.47 4.43
N VAL A 347 -0.47 -16.17 4.64
CA VAL A 347 0.53 -16.17 3.56
C VAL A 347 0.78 -17.61 3.12
N ARG A 348 0.64 -17.88 1.82
CA ARG A 348 1.03 -19.17 1.23
C ARG A 348 2.51 -19.10 0.82
N TRP A 349 3.43 -19.24 1.78
CA TRP A 349 4.88 -19.05 1.56
C TRP A 349 5.45 -19.83 0.36
N GLY A 350 5.09 -21.11 0.23
CA GLY A 350 5.53 -21.90 -0.94
C GLY A 350 4.98 -21.39 -2.28
N TRP A 351 3.85 -20.69 -2.27
CA TRP A 351 3.31 -20.02 -3.47
C TRP A 351 3.98 -18.66 -3.71
N LEU A 352 4.16 -17.86 -2.66
CA LEU A 352 4.90 -16.59 -2.69
C LEU A 352 6.29 -16.77 -3.28
N LEU A 353 7.08 -17.73 -2.79
CA LEU A 353 8.45 -17.97 -3.25
C LEU A 353 8.50 -18.42 -4.72
N ARG A 354 7.52 -19.22 -5.18
CA ARG A 354 7.41 -19.59 -6.59
C ARG A 354 7.07 -18.38 -7.46
N CYS A 355 6.16 -17.52 -7.01
CA CYS A 355 5.85 -16.28 -7.71
C CYS A 355 7.08 -15.36 -7.76
N ALA A 356 7.79 -15.17 -6.64
CA ALA A 356 9.01 -14.38 -6.60
C ALA A 356 10.10 -14.93 -7.56
N GLY A 357 10.29 -16.26 -7.63
CA GLY A 357 11.21 -16.87 -8.59
C GLY A 357 10.83 -16.61 -10.05
N VAL A 358 9.53 -16.67 -10.38
CA VAL A 358 9.04 -16.29 -11.72
C VAL A 358 9.20 -14.79 -11.97
N ALA A 359 8.99 -13.95 -10.96
CA ALA A 359 9.17 -12.50 -11.06
C ALA A 359 10.62 -12.15 -11.39
N VAL A 360 11.61 -12.81 -10.78
CA VAL A 360 13.04 -12.63 -11.11
C VAL A 360 13.27 -12.90 -12.59
N ILE A 361 12.77 -14.01 -13.12
CA ILE A 361 12.91 -14.34 -14.56
C ILE A 361 12.22 -13.28 -15.43
N ALA A 362 11.01 -12.87 -15.08
CA ALA A 362 10.25 -11.88 -15.83
C ALA A 362 10.95 -10.51 -15.85
N VAL A 363 11.52 -10.08 -14.72
CA VAL A 363 12.28 -8.82 -14.61
C VAL A 363 13.57 -8.88 -15.41
N VAL A 364 14.33 -9.98 -15.34
CA VAL A 364 15.54 -10.14 -16.16
C VAL A 364 15.20 -10.04 -17.65
N LEU A 365 14.13 -10.70 -18.10
CA LEU A 365 13.69 -10.59 -19.49
C LEU A 365 13.20 -9.18 -19.85
N ALA A 366 12.58 -8.46 -18.90
CA ALA A 366 12.18 -7.07 -19.07
C ALA A 366 13.39 -6.17 -19.29
N GLU A 367 14.42 -6.27 -18.43
CA GLU A 367 15.64 -5.47 -18.53
C GLU A 367 16.41 -5.77 -19.82
N LEU A 368 16.54 -7.04 -20.21
CA LEU A 368 17.13 -7.41 -21.50
C LEU A 368 16.35 -6.81 -22.68
N THR A 369 15.02 -6.77 -22.58
CA THR A 369 14.17 -6.13 -23.60
C THR A 369 14.37 -4.62 -23.62
N ARG A 370 14.45 -3.97 -22.45
CA ARG A 370 14.72 -2.52 -22.38
C ARG A 370 16.05 -2.17 -23.01
N VAL A 371 17.12 -2.86 -22.65
CA VAL A 371 18.45 -2.67 -23.25
C VAL A 371 18.40 -2.86 -24.77
N LEU A 372 17.71 -3.91 -25.26
CA LEU A 372 17.57 -4.15 -26.69
C LEU A 372 16.80 -3.03 -27.41
N VAL A 373 15.70 -2.54 -26.85
CA VAL A 373 14.89 -1.49 -27.49
C VAL A 373 15.60 -0.14 -27.42
N TYR A 374 16.26 0.17 -26.30
CA TYR A 374 17.03 1.41 -26.16
C TYR A 374 18.16 1.45 -27.19
N THR A 375 18.95 0.38 -27.27
CA THR A 375 20.01 0.27 -28.28
C THR A 375 19.48 0.33 -29.71
N ALA A 376 18.33 -0.30 -30.00
CA ALA A 376 17.72 -0.28 -31.34
C ALA A 376 17.13 1.09 -31.73
N THR A 377 16.79 1.93 -30.75
CA THR A 377 16.18 3.26 -30.97
C THR A 377 17.16 4.41 -30.78
N GLY A 378 18.40 4.13 -30.38
CA GLY A 378 19.43 5.14 -30.09
C GLY A 378 19.24 5.86 -28.75
N GLU A 379 18.40 5.31 -27.87
CA GLU A 379 18.24 5.81 -26.50
C GLU A 379 19.50 5.49 -25.69
N GLU A 380 19.94 6.42 -24.85
CA GLU A 380 21.07 6.16 -23.97
C GLU A 380 20.72 5.06 -22.96
N VAL A 381 21.42 3.94 -23.07
CA VAL A 381 21.50 2.99 -21.97
C VAL A 381 22.44 3.65 -20.98
N GLY A 382 21.88 4.32 -19.97
CA GLY A 382 22.65 5.09 -18.98
C GLY A 382 23.75 4.25 -18.31
N ASP A 383 24.52 4.87 -17.41
CA ASP A 383 25.59 4.21 -16.65
C ASP A 383 25.05 3.10 -15.71
N LEU A 384 24.57 2.00 -16.27
CA LEU A 384 24.12 0.78 -15.58
C LEU A 384 25.28 0.10 -14.84
N PHE A 385 26.51 0.51 -15.16
CA PHE A 385 27.74 -0.10 -14.70
C PHE A 385 28.51 0.89 -13.81
N GLY A 386 28.04 1.03 -12.57
CA GLY A 386 28.75 1.73 -11.51
C GLY A 386 29.12 0.78 -10.37
N TRP A 387 30.27 1.00 -9.74
CA TRP A 387 30.67 0.27 -8.53
C TRP A 387 31.28 1.21 -7.50
N ALA A 388 30.49 1.54 -6.48
CA ALA A 388 30.88 2.41 -5.37
C ALA A 388 31.68 1.69 -4.28
N GLY A 389 31.88 0.38 -4.40
CA GLY A 389 32.60 -0.44 -3.43
C GLY A 389 31.70 -1.10 -2.39
N TRP A 390 32.24 -2.13 -1.73
CA TRP A 390 31.51 -2.94 -0.74
C TRP A 390 31.05 -2.13 0.49
N GLY A 391 31.79 -1.07 0.86
CA GLY A 391 31.46 -0.21 2.01
C GLY A 391 30.14 0.54 1.83
N THR A 392 29.84 0.99 0.61
CA THR A 392 28.58 1.66 0.26
C THR A 392 27.48 0.64 -0.08
N PHE A 393 27.84 -0.40 -0.82
CA PHE A 393 26.86 -1.36 -1.33
C PHE A 393 26.26 -2.26 -0.24
N LEU A 394 27.04 -2.77 0.73
CA LEU A 394 26.53 -3.72 1.72
C LEU A 394 25.46 -3.12 2.66
N PRO A 395 25.61 -1.91 3.20
CA PRO A 395 24.56 -1.26 3.99
C PRO A 395 23.28 -1.03 3.17
N ALA A 396 23.42 -0.54 1.93
CA ALA A 396 22.30 -0.34 1.02
C ALA A 396 21.58 -1.65 0.68
N LEU A 397 22.33 -2.71 0.39
CA LEU A 397 21.80 -4.05 0.17
C LEU A 397 21.01 -4.54 1.39
N ALA A 398 21.52 -4.33 2.60
CA ALA A 398 20.83 -4.71 3.82
C ALA A 398 19.50 -3.95 3.99
N VAL A 399 19.51 -2.63 3.80
CA VAL A 399 18.29 -1.80 3.87
C VAL A 399 17.28 -2.24 2.82
N VAL A 400 17.69 -2.42 1.56
CA VAL A 400 16.84 -2.83 0.46
C VAL A 400 16.23 -4.22 0.72
N LEU A 401 17.04 -5.22 1.06
CA LEU A 401 16.54 -6.58 1.27
C LEU A 401 15.66 -6.72 2.51
N VAL A 402 15.83 -5.87 3.51
CA VAL A 402 15.01 -5.89 4.72
C VAL A 402 13.73 -5.09 4.52
N LEU A 403 13.79 -3.84 4.06
CA LEU A 403 12.64 -2.93 4.07
C LEU A 403 11.77 -3.01 2.82
N VAL A 404 12.34 -3.25 1.63
CA VAL A 404 11.55 -3.33 0.38
C VAL A 404 10.46 -4.40 0.44
N PRO A 405 10.71 -5.62 0.99
CA PRO A 405 9.65 -6.60 1.18
C PRO A 405 8.45 -6.10 1.98
N PHE A 406 8.68 -5.32 3.05
CA PHE A 406 7.60 -4.77 3.85
C PHE A 406 6.94 -3.57 3.20
N GLN A 407 7.70 -2.68 2.55
CA GLN A 407 7.16 -1.55 1.79
C GLN A 407 6.23 -2.04 0.67
N ALA A 408 6.71 -2.94 -0.19
CA ALA A 408 5.91 -3.51 -1.26
C ALA A 408 4.67 -4.26 -0.72
N ALA A 409 4.83 -5.04 0.35
CA ALA A 409 3.69 -5.71 0.98
C ALA A 409 2.66 -4.72 1.53
N ALA A 410 3.10 -3.61 2.13
CA ALA A 410 2.21 -2.58 2.67
C ALA A 410 1.34 -1.98 1.58
N GLU A 411 1.93 -1.62 0.43
CA GLU A 411 1.19 -1.10 -0.71
C GLU A 411 0.21 -2.14 -1.25
N GLU A 412 0.65 -3.38 -1.43
CA GLU A 412 -0.26 -4.45 -1.88
C GLU A 412 -1.42 -4.68 -0.88
N TYR A 413 -1.18 -4.58 0.42
CA TYR A 413 -2.23 -4.64 1.43
C TYR A 413 -3.20 -3.47 1.36
N VAL A 414 -2.74 -2.25 1.09
CA VAL A 414 -3.60 -1.07 0.95
C VAL A 414 -4.41 -1.13 -0.35
N PHE A 415 -3.77 -1.30 -1.49
CA PHE A 415 -4.44 -1.17 -2.79
C PHE A 415 -5.20 -2.43 -3.19
N ARG A 416 -4.63 -3.62 -2.97
CA ARG A 416 -5.23 -4.91 -3.41
C ARG A 416 -5.91 -5.64 -2.26
N GLY A 417 -5.37 -5.53 -1.04
CA GLY A 417 -5.98 -6.12 0.15
C GLY A 417 -7.21 -5.33 0.62
N TRP A 418 -7.06 -4.02 0.81
CA TRP A 418 -8.12 -3.16 1.33
C TRP A 418 -8.99 -2.57 0.23
N LEU A 419 -8.47 -1.67 -0.62
CA LEU A 419 -9.30 -0.92 -1.58
C LEU A 419 -10.05 -1.84 -2.55
N LEU A 420 -9.35 -2.76 -3.21
CA LEU A 420 -9.97 -3.70 -4.14
C LEU A 420 -11.12 -4.48 -3.49
N GLN A 421 -10.92 -5.01 -2.28
CA GLN A 421 -11.97 -5.80 -1.60
C GLN A 421 -13.08 -4.94 -1.03
N ALA A 422 -12.74 -3.80 -0.41
CA ALA A 422 -13.69 -2.92 0.27
C ALA A 422 -14.71 -2.34 -0.72
N PHE A 423 -14.27 -1.96 -1.92
CA PHE A 423 -15.16 -1.46 -2.97
C PHE A 423 -15.69 -2.58 -3.88
N GLY A 424 -14.89 -3.61 -4.17
CA GLY A 424 -15.31 -4.81 -4.90
C GLY A 424 -16.47 -5.56 -4.23
N ALA A 425 -16.58 -5.48 -2.89
CA ALA A 425 -17.69 -6.04 -2.14
C ALA A 425 -19.08 -5.51 -2.55
N PHE A 426 -19.19 -4.40 -3.28
CA PHE A 426 -20.49 -3.87 -3.74
C PHE A 426 -20.81 -4.23 -5.19
N LEU A 427 -19.87 -4.87 -5.91
CA LEU A 427 -19.92 -5.00 -7.37
C LEU A 427 -19.80 -6.46 -7.80
N ARG A 428 -20.52 -6.87 -8.85
CA ARG A 428 -20.48 -8.28 -9.32
C ARG A 428 -19.15 -8.65 -10.00
N SER A 429 -18.47 -7.65 -10.55
CA SER A 429 -17.24 -7.81 -11.33
C SER A 429 -16.03 -7.31 -10.52
N PRO A 430 -14.91 -8.05 -10.52
CA PRO A 430 -13.69 -7.65 -9.80
C PRO A 430 -13.02 -6.41 -10.43
N TRP A 431 -13.29 -6.13 -11.72
CA TRP A 431 -12.60 -5.09 -12.47
C TRP A 431 -12.75 -3.69 -11.89
N ALA A 432 -13.92 -3.36 -11.35
CA ALA A 432 -14.11 -2.07 -10.72
C ALA A 432 -13.29 -1.95 -9.42
N GLY A 433 -13.17 -3.02 -8.63
CA GLY A 433 -12.27 -3.04 -7.47
C GLY A 433 -10.80 -2.92 -7.89
N ILE A 434 -10.40 -3.57 -8.98
CA ILE A 434 -9.04 -3.46 -9.55
C ILE A 434 -8.76 -2.01 -9.96
N VAL A 435 -9.67 -1.35 -10.67
CA VAL A 435 -9.51 0.05 -11.10
C VAL A 435 -9.45 1.00 -9.89
N VAL A 436 -10.31 0.80 -8.88
CA VAL A 436 -10.29 1.58 -7.64
C VAL A 436 -8.98 1.42 -6.87
N GLY A 437 -8.29 0.28 -6.99
CA GLY A 437 -6.94 0.12 -6.46
C GLY A 437 -5.85 0.70 -7.36
N ALA A 438 -5.97 0.53 -8.68
CA ALA A 438 -4.92 0.86 -9.64
C ALA A 438 -4.81 2.36 -9.93
N VAL A 439 -5.92 3.09 -9.99
CA VAL A 439 -5.90 4.54 -10.28
C VAL A 439 -5.22 5.32 -9.14
N PRO A 440 -5.60 5.17 -7.86
CA PRO A 440 -4.90 5.86 -6.78
C PRO A 440 -3.43 5.44 -6.66
N PHE A 441 -3.11 4.17 -6.93
CA PHE A 441 -1.72 3.70 -6.98
C PHE A 441 -0.91 4.49 -7.99
N MET A 442 -1.38 4.60 -9.24
CA MET A 442 -0.73 5.40 -10.28
C MET A 442 -0.61 6.88 -9.90
N LEU A 443 -1.68 7.47 -9.33
CA LEU A 443 -1.70 8.90 -8.99
C LEU A 443 -0.77 9.27 -7.82
N LEU A 444 -0.45 8.31 -6.96
CA LEU A 444 0.48 8.51 -5.85
C LEU A 444 1.95 8.41 -6.27
N HIS A 445 2.24 8.03 -7.51
CA HIS A 445 3.60 8.04 -8.05
C HIS A 445 3.88 9.36 -8.79
N GLY A 446 5.08 9.90 -8.56
CA GLY A 446 5.60 11.14 -9.15
C GLY A 446 6.04 11.03 -10.61
N TYR A 447 5.87 9.88 -11.25
CA TYR A 447 6.27 9.69 -12.65
C TYR A 447 5.53 10.58 -13.64
N GLU A 448 6.16 10.85 -14.77
CA GLU A 448 5.51 11.42 -15.96
C GLU A 448 4.68 10.37 -16.72
N VAL A 449 4.11 10.76 -17.87
CA VAL A 449 3.10 9.98 -18.62
C VAL A 449 3.43 8.50 -18.77
N TRP A 450 4.61 8.15 -19.28
CA TRP A 450 4.97 6.75 -19.55
C TRP A 450 5.28 5.95 -18.28
N GLY A 451 5.91 6.57 -17.28
CA GLY A 451 6.08 5.93 -15.98
C GLY A 451 4.74 5.71 -15.26
N LYS A 452 3.79 6.64 -15.39
CA LYS A 452 2.40 6.45 -14.93
C LYS A 452 1.70 5.29 -15.65
N VAL A 453 1.88 5.17 -16.97
CA VAL A 453 1.35 4.03 -17.74
C VAL A 453 1.96 2.71 -17.24
N ASP A 454 3.26 2.67 -16.97
CA ASP A 454 3.95 1.50 -16.44
C ASP A 454 3.39 1.05 -15.08
N VAL A 455 3.39 1.95 -14.10
CA VAL A 455 2.88 1.61 -12.74
C VAL A 455 1.38 1.30 -12.74
N PHE A 456 0.59 1.92 -13.62
CA PHE A 456 -0.82 1.61 -13.80
C PHE A 456 -1.01 0.21 -14.38
N ALA A 457 -0.27 -0.15 -15.43
CA ALA A 457 -0.32 -1.47 -16.04
C ALA A 457 0.08 -2.56 -15.03
N PHE A 458 1.15 -2.32 -14.28
CA PHE A 458 1.54 -3.17 -13.15
C PHE A 458 0.39 -3.33 -12.15
N ALA A 459 -0.23 -2.23 -11.70
CA ALA A 459 -1.29 -2.28 -10.70
C ALA A 459 -2.54 -3.05 -11.15
N VAL A 460 -2.92 -2.89 -12.44
CA VAL A 460 -4.04 -3.64 -13.02
C VAL A 460 -3.72 -5.13 -13.08
N VAL A 461 -2.54 -5.50 -13.57
CA VAL A 461 -2.11 -6.92 -13.68
C VAL A 461 -1.96 -7.56 -12.30
N ALA A 462 -1.36 -6.86 -11.35
CA ALA A 462 -1.23 -7.30 -9.96
C ALA A 462 -2.61 -7.56 -9.34
N GLY A 463 -3.54 -6.60 -9.44
CA GLY A 463 -4.91 -6.76 -8.96
C GLY A 463 -5.65 -7.92 -9.62
N TRP A 464 -5.49 -8.09 -10.93
CA TRP A 464 -6.05 -9.22 -11.67
C TRP A 464 -5.48 -10.55 -11.17
N LEU A 465 -4.15 -10.70 -11.07
CA LEU A 465 -3.50 -11.90 -10.58
C LEU A 465 -3.90 -12.22 -9.15
N THR A 466 -4.05 -11.21 -8.29
CA THR A 466 -4.53 -11.39 -6.93
C THR A 466 -5.91 -12.03 -6.88
N VAL A 467 -6.86 -11.55 -7.70
CA VAL A 467 -8.19 -12.15 -7.80
C VAL A 467 -8.13 -13.57 -8.39
N ARG A 468 -7.30 -13.77 -9.43
CA ARG A 468 -7.18 -15.07 -10.12
C ARG A 468 -6.49 -16.15 -9.31
N THR A 469 -5.62 -15.77 -8.37
CA THR A 469 -4.84 -16.70 -7.53
C THR A 469 -5.33 -16.74 -6.08
N GLY A 470 -6.34 -15.95 -5.73
CA GLY A 470 -6.96 -15.95 -4.40
C GLY A 470 -6.11 -15.32 -3.30
N GLY A 471 -5.16 -14.44 -3.63
CA GLY A 471 -4.30 -13.80 -2.63
C GLY A 471 -3.24 -12.85 -3.20
N LEU A 472 -2.60 -12.10 -2.31
CA LEU A 472 -1.62 -11.07 -2.65
C LEU A 472 -0.25 -11.62 -3.09
N GLU A 473 0.01 -12.92 -2.93
CA GLU A 473 1.37 -13.46 -3.02
C GLU A 473 2.03 -13.23 -4.39
N ALA A 474 1.27 -13.34 -5.49
CA ALA A 474 1.80 -13.05 -6.82
C ALA A 474 2.16 -11.56 -6.98
N ALA A 475 1.29 -10.68 -6.50
CA ALA A 475 1.49 -9.23 -6.58
C ALA A 475 2.68 -8.79 -5.70
N ILE A 476 2.73 -9.24 -4.44
CA ILE A 476 3.85 -8.97 -3.52
C ILE A 476 5.16 -9.48 -4.12
N GLY A 477 5.19 -10.72 -4.64
CA GLY A 477 6.40 -11.30 -5.23
C GLY A 477 6.93 -10.47 -6.40
N LEU A 478 6.05 -10.03 -7.31
CA LEU A 478 6.46 -9.18 -8.43
C LEU A 478 6.93 -7.80 -7.96
N HIS A 479 6.16 -7.16 -7.07
CA HIS A 479 6.45 -5.84 -6.55
C HIS A 479 7.82 -5.79 -5.85
N VAL A 480 8.10 -6.77 -4.97
CA VAL A 480 9.38 -6.85 -4.27
C VAL A 480 10.54 -6.98 -5.25
N VAL A 481 10.42 -7.85 -6.26
CA VAL A 481 11.49 -8.03 -7.25
C VAL A 481 11.67 -6.77 -8.10
N ASN A 482 10.59 -6.08 -8.47
CA ASN A 482 10.68 -4.81 -9.21
C ASN A 482 11.43 -3.75 -8.42
N ASN A 483 11.06 -3.54 -7.17
CA ASN A 483 11.68 -2.50 -6.34
C ASN A 483 13.13 -2.87 -6.01
N ILE A 484 13.44 -4.15 -5.78
CA ILE A 484 14.83 -4.59 -5.63
C ILE A 484 15.63 -4.33 -6.91
N ALA A 485 15.07 -4.61 -8.09
CA ALA A 485 15.71 -4.35 -9.38
C ALA A 485 15.86 -2.84 -9.68
N ALA A 486 14.99 -1.99 -9.13
CA ALA A 486 15.11 -0.54 -9.23
C ALA A 486 16.21 0.01 -8.29
N PHE A 487 16.28 -0.46 -7.04
CA PHE A 487 17.21 0.10 -6.05
C PHE A 487 18.63 -0.48 -6.12
N LEU A 488 18.81 -1.78 -6.43
CA LEU A 488 20.12 -2.42 -6.34
C LEU A 488 21.16 -1.89 -7.34
N PRO A 489 20.84 -1.65 -8.62
CA PRO A 489 21.82 -1.07 -9.55
C PRO A 489 22.29 0.32 -9.08
N SER A 490 21.36 1.17 -8.63
CA SER A 490 21.68 2.49 -8.08
C SER A 490 22.50 2.41 -6.80
N ALA A 491 22.18 1.45 -5.91
CA ALA A 491 22.99 1.17 -4.73
C ALA A 491 24.42 0.74 -5.09
N ALA A 492 24.58 -0.12 -6.10
CA ALA A 492 25.88 -0.57 -6.58
C ALA A 492 26.67 0.60 -7.19
N ALA A 493 26.01 1.51 -7.89
CA ALA A 493 26.61 2.71 -8.47
C ALA A 493 26.88 3.84 -7.47
N GLY A 494 26.39 3.73 -6.22
CA GLY A 494 26.48 4.81 -5.23
C GLY A 494 25.58 6.01 -5.54
N LYS A 495 24.50 5.77 -6.29
CA LYS A 495 23.55 6.77 -6.80
C LYS A 495 22.15 6.56 -6.21
N LEU A 496 22.06 6.32 -4.90
CA LEU A 496 20.76 6.04 -4.25
C LEU A 496 19.77 7.20 -4.35
N ASP A 497 20.25 8.45 -4.35
CA ASP A 497 19.42 9.63 -4.56
C ASP A 497 18.66 9.56 -5.89
N ASP A 498 19.33 9.14 -6.97
CA ASP A 498 18.73 9.02 -8.29
C ASP A 498 17.60 7.98 -8.30
N ALA A 499 17.72 6.92 -7.49
CA ALA A 499 16.70 5.86 -7.41
C ALA A 499 15.41 6.31 -6.71
N LEU A 500 15.47 7.39 -5.93
CA LEU A 500 14.32 7.97 -5.23
C LEU A 500 13.54 8.96 -6.12
N ILE A 501 14.17 9.45 -7.19
CA ILE A 501 13.56 10.41 -8.11
C ILE A 501 12.62 9.66 -9.06
N GLN A 502 11.32 9.93 -8.91
CA GLN A 502 10.31 9.50 -9.86
C GLN A 502 10.09 10.64 -10.88
N GLY A 503 10.43 10.40 -12.14
CA GLY A 503 10.41 11.44 -13.17
C GLY A 503 10.04 10.92 -14.56
N GLU A 504 10.73 11.42 -15.58
CA GLU A 504 10.52 10.99 -16.95
C GLU A 504 11.03 9.56 -17.16
N VAL A 505 10.21 8.75 -17.85
CA VAL A 505 10.57 7.40 -18.29
C VAL A 505 10.37 7.37 -19.80
N PRO A 506 11.37 6.98 -20.61
CA PRO A 506 11.21 6.87 -22.04
C PRO A 506 10.10 5.87 -22.40
N TRP A 507 9.31 6.16 -23.44
CA TRP A 507 8.22 5.28 -23.87
C TRP A 507 8.72 3.88 -24.25
N GLN A 508 9.98 3.77 -24.69
CA GLN A 508 10.65 2.52 -25.02
C GLN A 508 10.67 1.53 -23.84
N ALA A 509 10.67 2.04 -22.60
CA ALA A 509 10.64 1.22 -21.38
C ALA A 509 9.40 0.33 -21.30
N ILE A 510 8.29 0.75 -21.94
CA ILE A 510 7.02 0.03 -21.99
C ILE A 510 7.17 -1.33 -22.69
N ALA A 511 8.12 -1.47 -23.64
CA ALA A 511 8.38 -2.77 -24.25
C ALA A 511 8.84 -3.81 -23.21
N GLY A 512 9.72 -3.39 -22.29
CA GLY A 512 10.14 -4.20 -21.15
C GLY A 512 8.96 -4.56 -20.24
N THR A 513 8.10 -3.59 -19.92
CA THR A 513 6.88 -3.80 -19.12
C THR A 513 5.94 -4.82 -19.75
N ILE A 514 5.71 -4.75 -21.06
CA ILE A 514 4.85 -5.70 -21.78
C ILE A 514 5.41 -7.12 -21.66
N VAL A 515 6.72 -7.29 -21.88
CA VAL A 515 7.39 -8.59 -21.74
C VAL A 515 7.28 -9.08 -20.30
N GLN A 516 7.58 -8.23 -19.33
CA GLN A 516 7.54 -8.56 -17.92
C GLN A 516 6.16 -9.05 -17.47
N LEU A 517 5.14 -8.22 -17.65
CA LEU A 517 3.79 -8.49 -17.18
C LEU A 517 3.18 -9.65 -17.97
N GLY A 518 3.48 -9.77 -19.26
CA GLY A 518 3.05 -10.89 -20.10
C GLY A 518 3.64 -12.22 -19.63
N VAL A 519 4.97 -12.32 -19.53
CA VAL A 519 5.66 -13.53 -19.09
C VAL A 519 5.24 -13.91 -17.67
N PHE A 520 5.25 -12.95 -16.76
CA PHE A 520 4.86 -13.18 -15.37
C PHE A 520 3.42 -13.70 -15.26
N SER A 521 2.47 -13.03 -15.93
CA SER A 521 1.06 -13.42 -15.89
C SER A 521 0.83 -14.82 -16.45
N VAL A 522 1.41 -15.13 -17.61
CA VAL A 522 1.25 -16.45 -18.24
C VAL A 522 1.84 -17.54 -17.33
N ALA A 523 3.06 -17.35 -16.85
CA ALA A 523 3.73 -18.34 -16.00
C ALA A 523 2.99 -18.56 -14.68
N VAL A 524 2.58 -17.50 -13.98
CA VAL A 524 1.83 -17.59 -12.72
C VAL A 524 0.49 -18.30 -12.92
N ILE A 525 -0.24 -18.00 -13.99
CA ILE A 525 -1.52 -18.67 -14.27
C ILE A 525 -1.33 -20.16 -14.60
N LEU A 526 -0.29 -20.51 -15.38
CA LEU A 526 0.02 -21.91 -15.66
C LEU A 526 0.40 -22.67 -14.39
N LEU A 527 1.22 -22.07 -13.51
CA LEU A 527 1.57 -22.67 -12.23
C LEU A 527 0.37 -22.79 -11.29
N ALA A 528 -0.49 -21.77 -11.22
CA ALA A 528 -1.69 -21.79 -10.39
C ALA A 528 -2.65 -22.89 -10.82
N ARG A 529 -2.83 -23.08 -12.14
CA ARG A 529 -3.66 -24.16 -12.71
C ARG A 529 -3.08 -25.54 -12.44
N ARG A 530 -1.76 -25.72 -12.61
CA ARG A 530 -1.07 -27.00 -12.35
C ARG A 530 -1.05 -27.35 -10.86
N GLY A 531 -0.81 -26.36 -10.00
CA GLY A 531 -0.72 -26.52 -8.55
C GLY A 531 -2.06 -26.53 -7.82
N ARG A 532 -3.19 -26.33 -8.53
CA ARG A 532 -4.55 -26.22 -7.96
C ARG A 532 -4.61 -25.28 -6.76
N VAL A 533 -4.06 -24.08 -6.94
CA VAL A 533 -4.02 -23.06 -5.88
C VAL A 533 -5.45 -22.69 -5.46
N ASP A 534 -5.71 -22.61 -4.15
CA ASP A 534 -7.02 -22.22 -3.63
C ASP A 534 -7.37 -20.77 -4.03
N VAL A 535 -8.52 -20.60 -4.67
CA VAL A 535 -8.99 -19.30 -5.20
C VAL A 535 -10.25 -18.78 -4.51
N VAL A 536 -10.86 -19.58 -3.63
CA VAL A 536 -12.06 -19.23 -2.86
C VAL A 536 -11.92 -19.66 -1.41
N THR A 537 -12.70 -19.06 -0.51
CA THR A 537 -12.74 -19.46 0.90
C THR A 537 -13.18 -20.92 1.05
N PRO A 538 -12.57 -21.71 1.95
CA PRO A 538 -12.96 -23.09 2.19
C PRO A 538 -14.44 -23.22 2.55
N ARG A 539 -15.11 -24.25 2.03
CA ARG A 539 -16.44 -24.62 2.51
C ARG A 539 -16.33 -25.24 3.90
N PRO A 540 -17.19 -24.88 4.87
CA PRO A 540 -17.25 -25.61 6.13
C PRO A 540 -17.52 -27.07 5.79
N VAL A 541 -16.69 -27.97 6.31
CA VAL A 541 -16.95 -29.41 6.22
C VAL A 541 -18.26 -29.60 6.95
N THR A 542 -19.36 -29.82 6.21
CA THR A 542 -20.57 -30.35 6.82
C THR A 542 -20.15 -31.66 7.45
N ALA A 543 -20.13 -31.72 8.78
CA ALA A 543 -20.06 -33.00 9.46
C ALA A 543 -21.21 -33.82 8.88
N GLU A 544 -20.86 -34.84 8.09
CA GLU A 544 -21.83 -35.81 7.62
C GLU A 544 -22.50 -36.33 8.89
N PRO A 545 -23.84 -36.22 9.03
CA PRO A 545 -24.50 -36.74 10.21
C PRO A 545 -24.10 -38.20 10.28
N ALA A 546 -23.37 -38.58 11.34
CA ALA A 546 -22.96 -39.95 11.57
C ALA A 546 -24.21 -40.80 11.31
N ALA A 547 -24.14 -41.63 10.26
CA ALA A 547 -25.25 -42.49 9.89
C ALA A 547 -25.63 -43.23 11.17
N ALA A 548 -26.79 -42.90 11.71
CA ALA A 548 -27.33 -43.59 12.86
C ALA A 548 -27.55 -45.02 12.37
N SER A 549 -26.60 -45.89 12.68
CA SER A 549 -26.74 -47.33 12.55
C SER A 549 -27.86 -47.72 13.51
N ALA A 550 -29.05 -47.86 12.94
CA ALA A 550 -30.23 -48.44 13.58
C ALA A 550 -30.14 -49.97 13.56
#